data_AF-A0A3M1EED1-F1
#
_entry.id   AF-A0A3M1EED1-F1
#
_cell.length_a   1.000
_cell.length_b   1.000
_cell.length_c   1.000
_cell.angle_alpha   90.00
_cell.angle_beta   90.00
_cell.angle_gamma   90.00
#
_symmetry.space_group_name_H-M   'P 1'
#
loop_
_entity.id
_entity.type
_entity.pdbx_description
1 polymer ?
#
loop_
_entity_poly.entity_id
_entity_poly.type
_entity_poly.pdbx_seq_one_letter_code
_entity_poly.pdbx_strand_id
1 'polypeptide(L)'
;MVVTISGYAINPVVLEFKAHGLPEGRHDFEVTFESVRASVTFTAAAKDRSCLDILENGGGFGDGIYRIDVDGADGVSPFPVFCDMTLDGGGWTLIGSFRNGEDPYSGSDPSLWTQFADGVNNLVNWRNEETFGSLDRFTEEDYKSPAFFRLPADDIMAADSEGNFLSFDDVLGGGTFLEKVVSYTTCQTTPFVNRGDP
;
A
#
# COMPACT_ATOMS: atom_id res chain seq x y z
N MET A 1 3.44 5.75 25.46
CA MET A 1 4.41 5.80 24.35
C MET A 1 5.80 6.02 24.95
N VAL A 2 6.75 5.14 24.65
CA VAL A 2 8.13 5.26 25.15
C VAL A 2 8.99 5.80 24.01
N VAL A 3 9.42 7.05 24.12
CA VAL A 3 10.40 7.64 23.19
C VAL A 3 11.78 7.22 23.66
N THR A 4 12.45 6.38 22.89
CA THR A 4 13.83 5.99 23.18
C THR A 4 14.77 6.92 22.44
N ILE A 5 15.55 7.71 23.18
CA ILE A 5 16.65 8.50 22.63
C ILE A 5 17.92 7.65 22.75
N SER A 6 18.60 7.40 21.64
CA SER A 6 19.85 6.61 21.62
C SER A 6 20.94 7.32 20.81
N GLY A 7 22.20 7.06 21.15
CA GLY A 7 23.37 7.55 20.40
C GLY A 7 23.61 9.05 20.46
N TYR A 8 23.88 9.63 21.64
CA TYR A 8 24.30 11.04 21.75
C TYR A 8 25.83 11.16 21.73
N ALA A 9 26.36 12.11 20.96
CA ALA A 9 27.76 12.51 20.98
C ALA A 9 27.84 14.03 21.05
N ILE A 10 28.65 14.56 21.97
CA ILE A 10 28.90 16.00 22.08
C ILE A 10 30.25 16.24 21.40
N ASN A 11 30.20 16.64 20.13
CA ASN A 11 31.33 17.20 19.40
C ASN A 11 31.05 18.71 19.27
N PRO A 12 32.03 19.63 19.41
CA PRO A 12 31.83 21.09 19.48
C PRO A 12 30.96 21.78 18.42
N VAL A 13 30.42 21.07 17.41
CA VAL A 13 29.71 21.66 16.27
C VAL A 13 28.37 20.98 15.95
N VAL A 14 28.09 19.74 16.40
CA VAL A 14 26.88 19.00 15.97
C VAL A 14 26.26 18.22 17.13
N LEU A 15 24.95 18.38 17.30
CA LEU A 15 24.09 17.52 18.11
C LEU A 15 23.21 16.69 17.17
N GLU A 16 23.41 15.38 17.13
CA GLU A 16 22.56 14.45 16.36
C GLU A 16 21.69 13.64 17.33
N PHE A 17 20.39 13.55 17.06
CA PHE A 17 19.48 12.63 17.74
C PHE A 17 18.57 11.97 16.70
N LYS A 18 18.29 10.67 16.88
CA LYS A 18 17.34 9.92 16.07
C LYS A 18 16.11 9.62 16.90
N ALA A 19 14.96 10.13 16.49
CA ALA A 19 13.67 9.85 17.09
C ALA A 19 12.88 8.91 16.18
N HIS A 20 12.36 7.81 16.75
CA HIS A 20 11.53 6.83 16.05
C HIS A 20 10.18 6.71 16.76
N GLY A 21 9.11 6.52 15.99
CA GLY A 21 7.76 6.27 16.54
C GLY A 21 7.07 7.51 17.12
N LEU A 22 7.32 8.70 16.57
CA LEU A 22 6.57 9.90 16.95
C LEU A 22 5.17 9.87 16.31
N PRO A 23 4.09 10.15 17.07
CA PRO A 23 2.75 10.36 16.55
C PRO A 23 2.75 11.52 15.56
N GLU A 24 1.76 11.55 14.69
CA GLU A 24 1.51 12.69 13.84
C GLU A 24 1.37 13.98 14.67
N GLY A 25 1.90 15.07 14.14
CA GLY A 25 1.71 16.40 14.70
C GLY A 25 3.00 17.13 14.98
N ARG A 26 2.84 18.31 15.60
CA ARG A 26 3.97 19.19 15.92
C ARG A 26 4.68 18.68 17.16
N HIS A 27 5.99 18.49 17.04
CA HIS A 27 6.86 18.15 18.15
C HIS A 27 7.91 19.24 18.34
N ASP A 28 8.02 19.69 19.59
CA ASP A 28 9.03 20.66 20.01
C ASP A 28 10.04 19.94 20.91
N PHE A 29 11.31 19.94 20.51
CA PHE A 29 12.43 19.41 21.29
C PHE A 29 13.29 20.57 21.77
N GLU A 30 13.40 20.73 23.09
CA GLU A 30 14.29 21.71 23.72
C GLU A 30 15.56 21.02 24.23
N VAL A 31 16.72 21.49 23.79
CA VAL A 31 18.02 21.04 24.28
C VAL A 31 18.71 22.21 24.98
N THR A 32 19.13 21.98 26.22
CA THR A 32 19.84 22.97 27.05
C THR A 32 21.24 22.46 27.37
N PHE A 33 22.27 23.23 27.02
CA PHE A 33 23.66 23.00 27.41
C PHE A 33 24.22 24.27 28.07
N GLU A 34 24.51 24.19 29.37
CA GLU A 34 24.92 25.33 30.19
C GLU A 34 24.00 26.57 30.04
N SER A 35 24.45 27.58 29.28
CA SER A 35 23.73 28.84 29.01
C SER A 35 23.11 28.90 27.61
N VAL A 36 23.28 27.87 26.78
CA VAL A 36 22.75 27.81 25.41
C VAL A 36 21.46 26.99 25.39
N ARG A 37 20.43 27.55 24.76
CA ARG A 37 19.17 26.84 24.44
C ARG A 37 19.05 26.69 22.93
N ALA A 38 18.76 25.48 22.49
CA ALA A 38 18.38 25.19 21.11
C ALA A 38 16.98 24.55 21.13
N SER A 39 16.07 25.10 20.34
CA SER A 39 14.75 24.53 20.10
C SER A 39 14.68 24.01 18.67
N VAL A 40 14.37 22.73 18.52
CA VAL A 40 14.05 22.13 17.23
C VAL A 40 12.55 21.86 17.22
N THR A 41 11.85 22.52 16.31
CA THR A 41 10.46 22.22 16.00
C THR A 41 10.41 21.47 14.69
N PHE A 42 9.74 20.34 14.67
CA PHE A 42 9.39 19.67 13.43
C PHE A 42 7.98 19.11 13.51
N THR A 43 7.39 18.88 12.33
CA THR A 43 6.11 18.20 12.20
C THR A 43 6.41 16.77 11.81
N ALA A 44 6.03 15.81 12.64
CA ALA A 44 5.96 14.43 12.21
C ALA A 44 4.75 14.34 11.27
N ALA A 45 5.02 14.13 9.97
CA ALA A 45 3.98 13.90 8.99
C ALA A 45 3.17 12.65 9.36
N ALA A 46 1.90 12.62 8.98
CA ALA A 46 1.13 11.39 8.96
C ALA A 46 1.96 10.33 8.21
N LYS A 47 1.94 9.07 8.67
CA LYS A 47 2.45 8.01 7.81
C LYS A 47 1.62 8.03 6.52
N ASP A 48 2.31 7.97 5.40
CA ASP A 48 1.68 7.99 4.09
C ASP A 48 0.64 6.87 4.00
N ARG A 49 -0.59 7.21 3.62
CA ARG A 49 -1.73 6.28 3.66
C ARG A 49 -1.80 5.40 2.43
N SER A 50 -1.14 5.81 1.36
CA SER A 50 -1.14 5.17 0.06
C SER A 50 0.23 5.35 -0.62
N CYS A 51 0.49 4.63 -1.71
CA CYS A 51 1.66 4.89 -2.54
C CYS A 51 1.62 6.29 -3.18
N LEU A 52 0.43 6.82 -3.47
CA LEU A 52 0.26 8.17 -3.98
C LEU A 52 0.68 9.22 -2.94
N ASP A 53 0.27 9.06 -1.68
CA ASP A 53 0.70 9.94 -0.58
C ASP A 53 2.23 9.96 -0.47
N ILE A 54 2.87 8.78 -0.53
CA ILE A 54 4.34 8.66 -0.49
C ILE A 54 4.97 9.46 -1.65
N LEU A 55 4.41 9.33 -2.84
CA LEU A 55 4.93 10.00 -4.04
C LEU A 55 4.78 11.53 -3.94
N GLU A 56 3.59 12.01 -3.58
CA GLU A 56 3.28 13.44 -3.46
C GLU A 56 4.08 14.12 -2.34
N ASN A 57 4.36 13.40 -1.26
CA ASN A 57 5.21 13.87 -0.16
C ASN A 57 6.71 13.81 -0.48
N GLY A 58 7.09 13.36 -1.68
CA GLY A 58 8.49 13.27 -2.13
C GLY A 58 9.27 12.13 -1.49
N GLY A 59 8.57 11.14 -0.92
CA GLY A 59 9.15 9.92 -0.33
C GLY A 59 9.32 8.76 -1.32
N GLY A 60 8.77 8.88 -2.54
CA GLY A 60 8.87 7.86 -3.58
C GLY A 60 10.23 7.89 -4.29
N PHE A 61 11.10 6.91 -4.02
CA PHE A 61 12.41 6.75 -4.66
C PHE A 61 12.40 5.60 -5.67
N GLY A 62 11.43 5.64 -6.60
CA GLY A 62 11.21 4.60 -7.60
C GLY A 62 10.35 3.44 -7.11
N ASP A 63 10.12 2.47 -7.99
CA ASP A 63 9.24 1.34 -7.70
C ASP A 63 9.84 0.43 -6.62
N GLY A 64 8.99 -0.13 -5.77
CA GLY A 64 9.46 -1.05 -4.74
C GLY A 64 8.49 -1.26 -3.60
N ILE A 65 8.97 -1.92 -2.54
CA ILE A 65 8.17 -2.20 -1.35
C ILE A 65 8.26 -1.01 -0.39
N TYR A 66 7.10 -0.45 -0.06
CA TYR A 66 6.93 0.60 0.93
C TYR A 66 6.00 0.13 2.04
N ARG A 67 5.91 0.92 3.12
CA ARG A 67 4.92 0.70 4.18
C ARG A 67 3.92 1.86 4.19
N ILE A 68 2.64 1.51 4.07
CA ILE A 68 1.54 2.47 4.14
C ILE A 68 0.73 2.28 5.42
N ASP A 69 0.05 3.35 5.85
CA ASP A 69 -0.80 3.38 7.03
C ASP A 69 -2.19 3.94 6.70
N VAL A 70 -3.09 3.07 6.24
CA VAL A 70 -4.34 3.45 5.55
C VAL A 70 -5.33 4.25 6.42
N ASP A 71 -5.30 4.07 7.73
CA ASP A 71 -6.16 4.75 8.70
C ASP A 71 -5.40 5.67 9.67
N GLY A 72 -4.08 5.76 9.51
CA GLY A 72 -3.21 6.61 10.31
C GLY A 72 -2.86 6.01 11.67
N ALA A 73 -2.35 6.84 12.58
CA ALA A 73 -1.71 6.36 13.81
C ALA A 73 -2.62 5.53 14.74
N ASP A 74 -3.94 5.74 14.66
CA ASP A 74 -4.94 5.07 15.48
C ASP A 74 -5.76 4.13 14.60
N GLY A 75 -5.37 2.85 14.55
CA GLY A 75 -6.06 1.90 13.69
C GLY A 75 -5.31 0.61 13.41
N VAL A 76 -5.38 0.18 12.16
CA VAL A 76 -4.69 -0.99 11.63
C VAL A 76 -3.19 -0.71 11.62
N SER A 77 -2.39 -1.71 12.01
CA SER A 77 -0.95 -1.55 11.92
C SER A 77 -0.51 -1.32 10.46
N PRO A 78 0.40 -0.36 10.19
CA PRO A 78 0.93 -0.14 8.86
C PRO A 78 1.46 -1.43 8.27
N PHE A 79 1.26 -1.66 6.98
CA PHE A 79 1.62 -2.92 6.31
C PHE A 79 2.40 -2.66 5.01
N PRO A 80 3.22 -3.63 4.57
CA PRO A 80 3.99 -3.47 3.35
C PRO A 80 3.09 -3.60 2.11
N VAL A 81 3.39 -2.81 1.09
CA VAL A 81 2.79 -2.87 -0.25
C VAL A 81 3.87 -2.66 -1.29
N PHE A 82 3.67 -3.19 -2.50
CA PHE A 82 4.44 -2.75 -3.64
C PHE A 82 3.82 -1.47 -4.20
N CYS A 83 4.66 -0.44 -4.35
CA CYS A 83 4.31 0.81 -5.01
C CYS A 83 5.00 0.88 -6.36
N ASP A 84 4.21 1.10 -7.40
CA ASP A 84 4.71 1.57 -8.68
C ASP A 84 4.68 3.11 -8.66
N MET A 85 5.87 3.70 -8.70
CA MET A 85 6.11 5.14 -8.62
C MET A 85 6.43 5.74 -9.99
N THR A 86 6.27 4.97 -11.07
CA THR A 86 6.71 5.38 -12.42
C THR A 86 5.62 5.26 -13.48
N LEU A 87 4.83 4.20 -13.46
CA LEU A 87 3.79 3.92 -14.44
C LEU A 87 2.66 4.94 -14.33
N ASP A 88 2.30 5.57 -15.44
CA ASP A 88 1.19 6.55 -15.51
C ASP A 88 1.28 7.65 -14.43
N GLY A 89 2.48 8.21 -14.25
CA GLY A 89 2.73 9.25 -13.24
C GLY A 89 3.03 8.70 -11.83
N GLY A 90 2.85 7.41 -11.59
CA GLY A 90 3.19 6.72 -10.35
C GLY A 90 2.16 6.86 -9.23
N GLY A 91 2.47 6.30 -8.07
CA GLY A 91 1.59 6.33 -6.89
C GLY A 91 0.63 5.13 -6.81
N TRP A 92 0.80 4.14 -7.68
CA TRP A 92 -0.07 2.97 -7.74
C TRP A 92 0.29 1.95 -6.66
N THR A 93 -0.71 1.47 -5.94
CA THR A 93 -0.56 0.45 -4.89
C THR A 93 -0.99 -0.92 -5.41
N LEU A 94 -0.10 -1.92 -5.36
CA LEU A 94 -0.45 -3.29 -5.74
C LEU A 94 -1.44 -3.90 -4.73
N ILE A 95 -2.68 -4.14 -5.18
CA ILE A 95 -3.71 -4.82 -4.37
C ILE A 95 -3.78 -6.33 -4.60
N GLY A 96 -3.35 -6.80 -5.77
CA GLY A 96 -3.29 -8.23 -6.09
C GLY A 96 -2.71 -8.49 -7.47
N SER A 97 -2.35 -9.76 -7.72
CA SER A 97 -1.87 -10.25 -9.01
C SER A 97 -2.60 -11.53 -9.38
N PHE A 98 -2.70 -11.77 -10.69
CA PHE A 98 -3.45 -12.89 -11.27
C PHE A 98 -2.50 -13.67 -12.17
N ARG A 99 -2.00 -14.79 -11.66
CA ARG A 99 -1.13 -15.68 -12.42
C ARG A 99 -1.95 -16.85 -12.97
N ASN A 100 -1.88 -17.03 -14.29
CA ASN A 100 -2.33 -18.27 -14.90
C ASN A 100 -1.23 -19.32 -14.69
N GLY A 101 -1.47 -20.28 -13.81
CA GLY A 101 -0.60 -21.45 -13.69
C GLY A 101 -0.60 -22.30 -14.96
N GLU A 102 0.49 -23.04 -15.19
CA GLU A 102 0.60 -23.91 -16.38
C GLU A 102 -0.36 -25.10 -16.33
N ASP A 103 -0.82 -25.50 -15.14
CA ASP A 103 -1.81 -26.56 -14.93
C ASP A 103 -2.68 -26.26 -13.69
N PRO A 104 -3.95 -25.83 -13.84
CA PRO A 104 -4.83 -25.53 -12.72
C PRO A 104 -5.25 -26.77 -11.90
N TYR A 105 -4.87 -27.99 -12.32
CA TYR A 105 -5.18 -29.25 -11.66
C TYR A 105 -3.98 -29.96 -11.04
N SER A 106 -2.74 -29.49 -11.25
CA SER A 106 -1.53 -30.19 -10.77
C SER A 106 -1.29 -30.05 -9.28
N GLY A 107 -2.02 -29.16 -8.58
CA GLY A 107 -1.83 -28.85 -7.17
C GLY A 107 -0.50 -28.16 -6.85
N SER A 108 0.39 -27.98 -7.83
CA SER A 108 1.67 -27.27 -7.69
C SER A 108 1.55 -25.76 -7.90
N ASP A 109 0.47 -25.31 -8.52
CA ASP A 109 0.12 -23.90 -8.74
C ASP A 109 -1.41 -23.73 -8.66
N PRO A 110 -1.99 -23.73 -7.45
CA PRO A 110 -3.44 -23.66 -7.29
C PRO A 110 -3.94 -22.27 -7.69
N SER A 111 -4.92 -22.19 -8.60
CA SER A 111 -5.59 -20.91 -8.88
C SER A 111 -6.31 -20.40 -7.63
N LEU A 112 -5.75 -19.39 -6.99
CA LEU A 112 -6.28 -18.81 -5.75
C LEU A 112 -7.45 -17.86 -6.02
N TRP A 113 -7.70 -17.52 -7.29
CA TRP A 113 -8.81 -16.65 -7.67
C TRP A 113 -10.01 -17.38 -8.28
N THR A 114 -9.81 -18.54 -8.91
CA THR A 114 -10.86 -19.14 -9.77
C THR A 114 -11.18 -20.60 -9.50
N GLN A 115 -10.37 -21.30 -8.69
CA GLN A 115 -10.60 -22.73 -8.45
C GLN A 115 -11.95 -23.00 -7.79
N PHE A 116 -12.74 -23.87 -8.44
CA PHE A 116 -14.02 -24.36 -7.95
C PHE A 116 -14.13 -25.85 -8.25
N ALA A 117 -13.42 -26.67 -7.46
CA ALA A 117 -13.35 -28.14 -7.62
C ALA A 117 -12.92 -28.80 -6.30
N ASP A 118 -13.20 -30.10 -6.14
CA ASP A 118 -12.69 -30.94 -5.04
C ASP A 118 -12.93 -30.41 -3.61
N GLY A 119 -14.07 -29.71 -3.40
CA GLY A 119 -14.41 -29.12 -2.11
C GLY A 119 -13.71 -27.79 -1.79
N VAL A 120 -12.89 -27.30 -2.72
CA VAL A 120 -12.27 -25.97 -2.67
C VAL A 120 -13.14 -24.98 -3.43
N ASN A 121 -13.38 -23.82 -2.82
CA ASN A 121 -14.09 -22.70 -3.44
C ASN A 121 -13.28 -21.43 -3.26
N ASN A 122 -12.37 -21.17 -4.19
CA ASN A 122 -11.52 -19.98 -4.19
C ASN A 122 -12.23 -18.76 -4.81
N LEU A 123 -13.43 -18.91 -5.37
CA LEU A 123 -14.22 -17.77 -5.86
C LEU A 123 -14.59 -16.80 -4.73
N VAL A 124 -14.62 -17.28 -3.48
CA VAL A 124 -14.85 -16.45 -2.30
C VAL A 124 -13.71 -15.45 -2.04
N ASN A 125 -12.52 -15.68 -2.61
CA ASN A 125 -11.35 -14.82 -2.40
C ASN A 125 -11.52 -13.43 -3.02
N TRP A 126 -12.41 -13.27 -4.00
CA TRP A 126 -12.83 -11.97 -4.51
C TRP A 126 -13.69 -11.17 -3.53
N ARG A 127 -14.28 -11.84 -2.53
CA ARG A 127 -15.37 -11.32 -1.70
C ARG A 127 -15.10 -11.41 -0.20
N ASN A 128 -13.88 -11.78 0.20
CA ASN A 128 -13.46 -11.90 1.58
C ASN A 128 -12.21 -11.03 1.85
N GLU A 129 -11.76 -11.04 3.10
CA GLU A 129 -10.54 -10.34 3.57
C GLU A 129 -9.32 -11.27 3.66
N GLU A 130 -9.39 -12.46 3.06
CA GLU A 130 -8.25 -13.37 3.03
C GLU A 130 -7.12 -12.80 2.15
N THR A 131 -5.88 -12.99 2.57
CA THR A 131 -4.67 -12.55 1.87
C THR A 131 -3.78 -13.74 1.56
N PHE A 132 -3.08 -13.71 0.43
CA PHE A 132 -2.20 -14.80 -0.01
C PHE A 132 -1.08 -14.27 -0.91
N GLY A 133 -0.12 -15.14 -1.20
CA GLY A 133 1.09 -14.80 -1.96
C GLY A 133 2.08 -13.96 -1.16
N SER A 134 3.12 -13.47 -1.85
CA SER A 134 4.17 -12.63 -1.28
C SER A 134 4.53 -11.47 -2.21
N LEU A 135 4.92 -10.34 -1.63
CA LEU A 135 5.44 -9.18 -2.37
C LEU A 135 6.76 -9.46 -3.10
N ASP A 136 7.47 -10.54 -2.77
CA ASP A 136 8.68 -10.93 -3.47
C ASP A 136 8.40 -11.73 -4.75
N ARG A 137 7.17 -12.24 -4.91
CA ARG A 137 6.82 -13.22 -5.96
C ARG A 137 5.49 -12.93 -6.65
N PHE A 138 4.90 -11.75 -6.47
CA PHE A 138 3.60 -11.40 -7.06
C PHE A 138 3.58 -11.41 -8.60
N THR A 139 4.75 -11.35 -9.25
CA THR A 139 4.87 -11.49 -10.71
C THR A 139 4.89 -12.96 -11.17
N GLU A 140 5.14 -13.89 -10.25
CA GLU A 140 5.26 -15.32 -10.51
C GLU A 140 4.09 -16.13 -9.95
N GLU A 141 3.37 -15.60 -8.96
CA GLU A 141 2.33 -16.28 -8.19
C GLU A 141 1.13 -15.35 -7.96
N ASP A 142 -0.04 -15.94 -7.67
CA ASP A 142 -1.21 -15.20 -7.21
C ASP A 142 -0.89 -14.46 -5.89
N TYR A 143 -1.21 -13.17 -5.84
CA TYR A 143 -1.02 -12.32 -4.68
C TYR A 143 -2.31 -11.56 -4.36
N LYS A 144 -2.61 -11.40 -3.07
CA LYS A 144 -3.67 -10.50 -2.59
C LYS A 144 -3.22 -9.79 -1.33
N SER A 145 -3.12 -8.47 -1.42
CA SER A 145 -2.72 -7.56 -0.35
C SER A 145 -3.87 -7.23 0.60
N PRO A 146 -3.61 -6.89 1.88
CA PRO A 146 -4.59 -6.20 2.72
C PRO A 146 -5.15 -4.91 2.08
N ALA A 147 -4.38 -4.25 1.21
CA ALA A 147 -4.84 -3.05 0.48
C ALA A 147 -6.13 -3.31 -0.33
N PHE A 148 -6.34 -4.54 -0.81
CA PHE A 148 -7.54 -4.93 -1.56
C PHE A 148 -8.86 -4.59 -0.83
N PHE A 149 -8.88 -4.69 0.49
CA PHE A 149 -10.07 -4.48 1.31
C PHE A 149 -9.89 -3.39 2.38
N ARG A 150 -8.74 -2.71 2.40
CA ARG A 150 -8.44 -1.67 3.39
C ARG A 150 -8.05 -0.33 2.80
N LEU A 151 -7.61 -0.27 1.55
CA LEU A 151 -7.17 0.97 0.92
C LEU A 151 -8.35 1.58 0.15
N PRO A 152 -8.90 2.72 0.60
CA PRO A 152 -9.77 3.55 -0.23
C PRO A 152 -8.98 4.10 -1.41
N ALA A 153 -9.58 4.05 -2.60
CA ALA A 153 -9.02 4.61 -3.81
C ALA A 153 -10.15 5.07 -4.73
N ASP A 154 -9.80 5.82 -5.78
CA ASP A 154 -10.73 6.24 -6.82
C ASP A 154 -10.54 5.41 -8.08
N ASP A 155 -9.29 5.26 -8.51
CA ASP A 155 -8.95 4.68 -9.81
C ASP A 155 -8.50 3.21 -9.69
N ILE A 156 -8.55 2.49 -10.81
CA ILE A 156 -7.99 1.14 -10.92
C ILE A 156 -7.16 1.00 -12.18
N MET A 157 -6.00 0.38 -12.03
CA MET A 157 -5.13 -0.02 -13.13
C MET A 157 -4.98 -1.54 -13.17
N ALA A 158 -5.00 -2.09 -14.37
CA ALA A 158 -4.47 -3.42 -14.67
C ALA A 158 -3.22 -3.27 -15.54
N ALA A 159 -2.11 -3.86 -15.09
CA ALA A 159 -0.85 -3.88 -15.81
C ALA A 159 -0.40 -5.33 -16.05
N ASP A 160 0.33 -5.55 -17.15
CA ASP A 160 0.93 -6.84 -17.47
C ASP A 160 2.45 -6.85 -17.27
N SER A 161 3.07 -8.02 -17.43
CA SER A 161 4.51 -8.21 -17.26
C SER A 161 5.36 -7.58 -18.36
N GLU A 162 4.75 -7.11 -19.45
CA GLU A 162 5.44 -6.43 -20.55
C GLU A 162 5.45 -4.91 -20.36
N GLY A 163 4.81 -4.41 -19.30
CA GLY A 163 4.68 -2.99 -19.00
C GLY A 163 3.50 -2.31 -19.74
N ASN A 164 2.59 -3.08 -20.34
CA ASN A 164 1.35 -2.53 -20.85
C ASN A 164 0.36 -2.34 -19.70
N PHE A 165 -0.49 -1.32 -19.80
CA PHE A 165 -1.50 -1.05 -18.79
C PHE A 165 -2.80 -0.51 -19.36
N LEU A 166 -3.86 -0.63 -18.55
CA LEU A 166 -5.14 0.03 -18.72
C LEU A 166 -5.57 0.58 -17.36
N SER A 167 -5.77 1.89 -17.28
CA SER A 167 -6.35 2.59 -16.14
C SER A 167 -7.80 2.98 -16.40
N PHE A 168 -8.57 3.11 -15.32
CA PHE A 168 -9.95 3.55 -15.31
C PHE A 168 -10.15 4.51 -14.13
N ASP A 169 -10.78 5.64 -14.41
CA ASP A 169 -10.95 6.71 -13.44
C ASP A 169 -12.25 6.54 -12.64
N ASP A 170 -12.20 6.88 -11.35
CA ASP A 170 -13.36 6.98 -10.45
C ASP A 170 -14.22 5.69 -10.43
N VAL A 171 -13.57 4.53 -10.60
CA VAL A 171 -14.24 3.22 -10.55
C VAL A 171 -14.65 2.89 -9.12
N LEU A 172 -13.80 3.23 -8.17
CA LEU A 172 -13.96 2.88 -6.76
C LEU A 172 -14.66 3.98 -5.96
N GLY A 173 -14.60 5.24 -6.41
CA GLY A 173 -15.34 6.36 -5.84
C GLY A 173 -15.08 6.58 -4.35
N GLY A 174 -13.81 6.55 -3.95
CA GLY A 174 -13.34 6.65 -2.58
C GLY A 174 -13.61 5.41 -1.72
N GLY A 175 -14.08 4.30 -2.30
CA GLY A 175 -14.25 3.02 -1.63
C GLY A 175 -13.04 2.10 -1.81
N THR A 176 -13.08 0.95 -1.14
CA THR A 176 -12.11 -0.13 -1.36
C THR A 176 -12.51 -0.99 -2.57
N PHE A 177 -11.55 -1.71 -3.14
CA PHE A 177 -11.84 -2.66 -4.21
C PHE A 177 -12.82 -3.76 -3.76
N LEU A 178 -12.69 -4.28 -2.53
CA LEU A 178 -13.62 -5.25 -1.98
C LEU A 178 -15.05 -4.71 -1.91
N GLU A 179 -15.26 -3.50 -1.36
CA GLU A 179 -16.58 -2.86 -1.28
C GLU A 179 -17.22 -2.74 -2.67
N LYS A 180 -16.43 -2.35 -3.67
CA LYS A 180 -16.90 -2.28 -5.06
C LYS A 180 -17.31 -3.65 -5.58
N VAL A 181 -16.45 -4.66 -5.44
CA VAL A 181 -16.74 -6.02 -5.95
C VAL A 181 -17.98 -6.62 -5.30
N VAL A 182 -18.16 -6.47 -3.98
CA VAL A 182 -19.32 -7.05 -3.29
C VAL A 182 -20.62 -6.28 -3.52
N SER A 183 -20.55 -5.03 -4.00
CA SER A 183 -21.72 -4.22 -4.35
C SER A 183 -22.49 -4.77 -5.56
N TYR A 184 -21.82 -5.51 -6.45
CA TYR A 184 -22.45 -6.11 -7.62
C TYR A 184 -23.26 -7.34 -7.26
N THR A 185 -24.57 -7.27 -7.46
CA THR A 185 -25.51 -8.38 -7.21
C THR A 185 -25.94 -9.11 -8.48
N THR A 186 -25.58 -8.57 -9.66
CA THR A 186 -25.89 -9.13 -10.98
C THR A 186 -24.69 -8.98 -11.91
N CYS A 187 -24.50 -9.95 -12.81
CA CYS A 187 -23.45 -9.86 -13.83
C CYS A 187 -23.71 -8.64 -14.72
N GLN A 188 -22.73 -7.74 -14.78
CA GLN A 188 -22.74 -6.62 -15.71
C GLN A 188 -22.22 -7.08 -17.07
N THR A 189 -23.02 -6.93 -18.13
CA THR A 189 -22.63 -7.28 -19.51
C THR A 189 -22.19 -6.07 -20.33
N THR A 190 -22.18 -4.88 -19.73
CA THR A 190 -21.72 -3.63 -20.35
C THR A 190 -20.82 -2.87 -19.37
N PRO A 191 -19.64 -2.37 -19.79
CA PRO A 191 -18.79 -1.56 -18.94
C PRO A 191 -19.46 -0.21 -18.64
N PHE A 192 -19.55 0.15 -17.35
CA PHE A 192 -20.05 1.46 -16.87
C PHE A 192 -18.92 2.37 -16.40
N VAL A 193 -17.73 2.25 -17.01
CA VAL A 193 -16.53 2.95 -16.55
C VAL A 193 -15.84 3.63 -17.73
N ASN A 194 -15.48 4.89 -17.51
CA ASN A 194 -14.70 5.66 -18.47
C ASN A 194 -13.27 5.12 -18.45
N ARG A 195 -12.62 5.12 -19.61
CA ARG A 195 -11.18 4.87 -19.69
C ARG A 195 -10.47 6.01 -18.96
N GLY A 196 -9.43 5.69 -18.20
CA GLY A 196 -8.55 6.70 -17.63
C GLY A 196 -7.80 7.47 -18.70
N ASP A 197 -7.36 8.68 -18.37
CA ASP A 197 -6.54 9.50 -19.25
C ASP A 197 -5.22 8.77 -19.60
N PRO A 198 -4.76 8.81 -20.87
CA PRO A 198 -3.55 8.12 -21.33
C PRO A 198 -2.24 8.84 -21.01
#